data_AF-A0A316QNL1-F1
#
_entry.id   AF-A0A316QNL1-F1
#
_cell.length_a   1.000
_cell.length_b   1.000
_cell.length_c   1.000
_cell.angle_alpha   90.00
_cell.angle_beta   90.00
_cell.angle_gamma   90.00
#
_symmetry.space_group_name_H-M   'P 1'
#
loop_
_entity.id
_entity.type
_entity.pdbx_description
1 polymer ?
#
loop_
_entity_poly.entity_id
_entity_poly.type
_entity_poly.pdbx_seq_one_letter_code
_entity_poly.pdbx_strand_id
1 'polypeptide(L)'
;MDNQEYGKVSKEIRNYKIARMNVLLFIVFTVLNLFMLLIDRYFLFSVYTVLVCFATGFGLKEAAIEAGAASPNLYLGIGIAFGLAILAVFFVMWLLSKKRRWAMIVLLVLFSLDSAVVLGGMIYLGDFTMLIDLAIHGVMLYYLILGVKASGELQKHFPEGVSLTVERLDEAYRLETGTDPVTGAPVNGIAAAEAAPVEKTDKPDSPVIEEDTPKGRVVLQATYNNSVVKVKASSFVWGKAKIIIDGKVYACEKVGGYKSKDISAVVNGVEYTYKYEYSFSKISHYLLAGNQTIARKDQVNGF
;
A
#
# COMPACT_ATOMS: atom_id res chain seq x y z
N MET A 1 -24.31 4.72 10.74
CA MET A 1 -22.96 5.33 10.81
C MET A 1 -22.66 5.88 9.44
N ASP A 2 -22.27 7.14 9.36
CA ASP A 2 -22.15 7.88 8.11
C ASP A 2 -20.87 7.50 7.35
N ASN A 3 -21.01 7.12 6.07
CA ASN A 3 -19.90 6.82 5.17
C ASN A 3 -18.91 8.01 5.02
N GLN A 4 -19.33 9.24 5.33
CA GLN A 4 -18.45 10.41 5.35
C GLN A 4 -17.36 10.34 6.43
N GLU A 5 -17.62 9.73 7.59
CA GLU A 5 -16.64 9.66 8.67
C GLU A 5 -15.49 8.71 8.32
N TYR A 6 -15.80 7.59 7.66
CA TYR A 6 -14.80 6.66 7.13
C TYR A 6 -13.93 7.28 6.03
N GLY A 7 -14.52 8.10 5.16
CA GLY A 7 -13.76 8.83 4.14
C GLY A 7 -12.67 9.72 4.73
N LYS A 8 -12.97 10.41 5.86
CA LYS A 8 -12.04 11.32 6.55
C LYS A 8 -10.81 10.62 7.13
N VAL A 9 -10.90 9.33 7.45
CA VAL A 9 -9.84 8.54 8.10
C VAL A 9 -9.38 7.33 7.27
N SER A 10 -9.72 7.32 5.98
CA SER A 10 -9.40 6.24 5.04
C SER A 10 -7.91 5.96 4.93
N LYS A 11 -7.09 7.01 4.93
CA LYS A 11 -5.63 6.93 4.94
C LYS A 11 -5.10 6.21 6.18
N GLU A 12 -5.65 6.53 7.34
CA GLU A 12 -5.29 5.93 8.62
C GLU A 12 -5.69 4.45 8.65
N ILE A 13 -6.88 4.12 8.15
CA ILE A 13 -7.33 2.74 7.96
C ILE A 13 -6.36 1.95 7.09
N ARG A 14 -5.94 2.52 5.94
CA ARG A 14 -4.96 1.90 5.04
C ARG A 14 -3.61 1.69 5.71
N ASN A 15 -3.07 2.73 6.34
CA ASN A 15 -1.76 2.66 7.02
C ASN A 15 -1.77 1.59 8.12
N TYR A 16 -2.87 1.50 8.88
CA TYR A 16 -3.05 0.47 9.90
C TYR A 16 -3.10 -0.95 9.28
N LYS A 17 -3.82 -1.12 8.15
CA LYS A 17 -3.87 -2.39 7.40
C LYS A 17 -2.49 -2.81 6.93
N ILE A 18 -1.77 -1.91 6.25
CA ILE A 18 -0.43 -2.18 5.71
C ILE A 18 0.52 -2.59 6.83
N ALA A 19 0.56 -1.84 7.93
CA ALA A 19 1.41 -2.18 9.08
C ALA A 19 1.13 -3.60 9.59
N ARG A 20 -0.14 -3.97 9.76
CA ARG A 20 -0.52 -5.31 10.20
C ARG A 20 -0.20 -6.39 9.17
N MET A 21 -0.30 -6.11 7.87
CA MET A 21 0.02 -7.09 6.83
C MET A 21 1.51 -7.31 6.74
N ASN A 22 2.33 -6.26 6.92
CA ASN A 22 3.77 -6.39 6.98
C ASN A 22 4.21 -7.21 8.20
N VAL A 23 3.55 -7.07 9.36
CA VAL A 23 3.81 -7.96 10.52
C VAL A 23 3.53 -9.42 10.15
N LEU A 24 2.39 -9.69 9.51
CA LEU A 24 2.04 -11.04 9.08
C LEU A 24 3.07 -11.59 8.06
N LEU A 25 3.51 -10.75 7.12
CA LEU A 25 4.53 -11.10 6.14
C LEU A 25 5.81 -11.56 6.85
N PHE A 26 6.31 -10.79 7.81
CA PHE A 26 7.48 -11.17 8.60
C PHE A 26 7.28 -12.48 9.35
N ILE A 27 6.12 -12.71 9.96
CA ILE A 27 5.82 -13.99 10.64
C ILE A 27 5.86 -15.16 9.66
N VAL A 28 5.21 -15.04 8.50
CA VAL A 28 5.17 -16.08 7.47
C VAL A 28 6.56 -16.38 6.93
N PHE A 29 7.32 -15.34 6.56
CA PHE A 29 8.67 -15.52 6.05
C PHE A 29 9.64 -16.00 7.14
N THR A 30 9.42 -15.70 8.41
CA THR A 30 10.16 -16.33 9.52
C THR A 30 9.95 -17.84 9.51
N VAL A 31 8.69 -18.30 9.43
CA VAL A 31 8.39 -19.74 9.35
C VAL A 31 9.04 -20.37 8.13
N LEU A 32 8.97 -19.73 6.95
CA LEU A 32 9.65 -20.21 5.75
C LEU A 32 11.17 -20.29 5.95
N ASN A 33 11.77 -19.29 6.57
CA ASN A 33 13.20 -19.28 6.89
C ASN A 33 13.61 -20.40 7.84
N LEU A 34 12.75 -20.81 8.78
CA LEU A 34 13.04 -21.98 9.62
C LEU A 34 13.17 -23.26 8.80
N PHE A 35 12.38 -23.43 7.73
CA PHE A 35 12.53 -24.57 6.82
C PHE A 35 13.73 -24.41 5.89
N MET A 36 14.00 -23.19 5.40
CA MET A 36 15.13 -22.92 4.52
C MET A 36 16.48 -23.09 5.24
N LEU A 37 16.53 -22.84 6.55
CA LEU A 37 17.71 -23.08 7.38
C LEU A 37 18.16 -24.55 7.34
N LEU A 38 17.23 -25.49 7.12
CA LEU A 38 17.54 -26.92 7.00
C LEU A 38 18.27 -27.29 5.69
N ILE A 39 18.28 -26.37 4.72
CA ILE A 39 18.91 -26.55 3.41
C ILE A 39 19.91 -25.42 3.10
N ASP A 40 20.43 -24.76 4.14
CA ASP A 40 21.42 -23.69 4.06
C ASP A 40 21.01 -22.51 3.14
N ARG A 41 19.71 -22.20 3.13
CA ARG A 41 19.14 -21.06 2.41
C ARG A 41 18.47 -20.10 3.37
N TYR A 42 18.36 -18.84 2.93
CA TYR A 42 17.75 -17.77 3.69
C TYR A 42 17.02 -16.80 2.76
N PHE A 43 15.80 -16.40 3.15
CA PHE A 43 15.08 -15.28 2.54
C PHE A 43 15.15 -14.05 3.44
N LEU A 44 15.15 -12.89 2.79
CA LEU A 44 14.92 -11.62 3.46
C LEU A 44 13.53 -11.63 4.14
N PHE A 45 13.31 -10.73 5.12
CA PHE A 45 12.07 -10.60 5.91
C PHE A 45 11.89 -11.69 6.98
N SER A 46 12.38 -11.47 8.21
CA SER A 46 12.06 -12.37 9.33
C SER A 46 12.21 -11.68 10.66
N VAL A 47 11.61 -12.28 11.69
CA VAL A 47 11.93 -11.98 13.09
C VAL A 47 13.28 -12.62 13.37
N TYR A 48 14.35 -11.84 13.25
CA TYR A 48 15.72 -12.32 13.23
C TYR A 48 16.10 -13.07 14.51
N THR A 49 15.62 -12.60 15.66
CA THR A 49 15.87 -13.23 16.96
C THR A 49 15.39 -14.69 16.99
N VAL A 50 14.30 -15.02 16.28
CA VAL A 50 13.82 -16.41 16.16
C VAL A 50 14.86 -17.26 15.44
N LEU A 51 15.45 -16.76 14.36
CA LEU A 51 16.48 -17.47 13.61
C LEU A 51 17.76 -17.63 14.43
N VAL A 52 18.16 -16.60 15.17
CA VAL A 52 19.30 -16.66 16.09
C VAL A 52 19.10 -17.76 17.14
N CYS A 53 17.90 -17.89 17.72
CA CYS A 53 17.62 -18.96 18.69
C CYS A 53 17.81 -20.36 18.08
N PHE A 54 17.35 -20.57 16.84
CA PHE A 54 17.50 -21.84 16.13
C PHE A 54 18.97 -22.10 15.79
N ALA A 55 19.66 -21.14 15.17
CA ALA A 55 21.07 -21.25 14.80
C ALA A 55 21.97 -21.50 16.02
N THR A 56 21.70 -20.80 17.13
CA THR A 56 22.41 -21.01 18.41
C THR A 56 22.14 -22.41 18.96
N GLY A 57 20.90 -22.89 18.89
CA GLY A 57 20.54 -24.25 19.31
C GLY A 57 21.29 -25.33 18.51
N PHE A 58 21.43 -25.14 17.20
CA PHE A 58 22.26 -25.99 16.35
C PHE A 58 23.74 -25.94 16.74
N GLY A 59 24.32 -24.73 16.87
CA GLY A 59 25.72 -24.58 17.26
C GLY A 59 26.04 -25.20 18.62
N LEU A 60 25.17 -25.00 19.62
CA LEU A 60 25.33 -25.60 20.95
C LEU A 60 25.18 -27.13 20.93
N LYS A 61 24.29 -27.68 20.10
CA LYS A 61 24.17 -29.13 19.91
C LYS A 61 25.48 -29.71 19.40
N GLU A 62 26.08 -29.13 18.36
CA GLU A 62 27.33 -29.63 17.79
C GLU A 62 28.50 -29.52 18.79
N ALA A 63 28.63 -28.39 19.48
CA ALA A 63 29.62 -28.24 20.55
C ALA A 63 29.43 -29.26 21.70
N ALA A 64 28.18 -29.59 22.03
CA ALA A 64 27.88 -30.61 23.04
C ALA A 64 28.22 -32.03 22.56
N ILE A 65 28.08 -32.33 21.26
CA ILE A 65 28.54 -33.60 20.67
C ILE A 65 30.06 -33.72 20.81
N GLU A 66 30.79 -32.67 20.43
CA GLU A 66 32.25 -32.62 20.53
C GLU A 66 32.74 -32.77 21.99
N ALA A 67 32.00 -32.20 22.94
CA ALA A 67 32.28 -32.31 24.37
C ALA A 67 31.83 -33.65 25.01
N GLY A 68 31.24 -34.57 24.24
CA GLY A 68 30.79 -35.88 24.74
C GLY A 68 29.57 -35.83 25.67
N ALA A 69 28.69 -34.84 25.51
CA ALA A 69 27.49 -34.71 26.32
C ALA A 69 26.53 -35.90 26.13
N ALA A 70 25.84 -36.30 27.20
CA ALA A 70 24.88 -37.41 27.16
C ALA A 70 23.59 -37.08 26.36
N SER A 71 23.23 -35.80 26.24
CA SER A 71 21.96 -35.36 25.63
C SER A 71 22.11 -34.09 24.76
N PRO A 72 22.96 -34.10 23.72
CA PRO A 72 23.25 -32.92 22.90
C PRO A 72 22.01 -32.34 22.19
N ASN A 73 21.03 -33.17 21.87
CA ASN A 73 19.76 -32.72 21.25
C ASN A 73 18.92 -31.82 22.17
N LEU A 74 19.19 -31.81 23.49
CA LEU A 74 18.51 -30.92 24.42
C LEU A 74 18.77 -29.44 24.08
N TYR A 75 19.99 -29.09 23.68
CA TYR A 75 20.34 -27.71 23.33
C TYR A 75 19.59 -27.22 22.08
N LEU A 76 19.45 -28.08 21.07
CA LEU A 76 18.62 -27.79 19.90
C LEU A 76 17.15 -27.62 20.32
N GLY A 77 16.63 -28.52 21.16
CA GLY A 77 15.27 -28.44 21.68
C GLY A 77 14.98 -27.13 22.41
N ILE A 78 15.93 -26.65 23.22
CA ILE A 78 15.85 -25.37 23.93
C ILE A 78 15.82 -24.20 22.93
N GLY A 79 16.72 -24.19 21.94
CA GLY A 79 16.75 -23.15 20.91
C GLY A 79 15.44 -23.05 20.13
N ILE A 80 14.88 -24.20 19.73
CA ILE A 80 13.58 -24.28 19.05
C ILE A 80 12.46 -23.76 19.96
N ALA A 81 12.41 -24.20 21.22
CA ALA A 81 11.37 -23.80 22.15
C ALA A 81 11.37 -22.28 22.39
N PHE A 82 12.53 -21.66 22.60
CA PHE A 82 12.64 -20.20 22.76
C PHE A 82 12.27 -19.46 21.48
N GLY A 83 12.74 -19.90 20.31
CA GLY A 83 12.40 -19.28 19.05
C GLY A 83 10.89 -19.32 18.76
N LEU A 84 10.24 -20.47 18.99
CA LEU A 84 8.78 -20.60 18.83
C LEU A 84 8.00 -19.78 19.86
N ALA A 85 8.48 -19.67 21.09
CA ALA A 85 7.87 -18.83 22.11
C ALA A 85 7.88 -17.35 21.70
N ILE A 86 9.01 -16.85 21.19
CA ILE A 86 9.13 -15.48 20.66
C ILE A 86 8.16 -15.29 19.48
N LEU A 87 8.18 -16.20 18.50
CA LEU A 87 7.30 -16.13 17.34
C LEU A 87 5.82 -16.12 17.74
N ALA A 88 5.44 -16.91 18.75
CA ALA A 88 4.10 -16.93 19.30
C ALA A 88 3.71 -15.58 19.92
N VAL A 89 4.62 -14.88 20.60
CA VAL A 89 4.37 -13.51 21.11
C VAL A 89 4.06 -12.55 19.96
N PHE A 90 4.87 -12.54 18.89
CA PHE A 90 4.60 -11.72 17.70
C PHE A 90 3.24 -12.06 17.08
N PHE A 91 2.92 -13.36 16.95
CA PHE A 91 1.65 -13.81 16.38
C PHE A 91 0.44 -13.41 17.24
N VAL A 92 0.51 -13.58 18.56
CA VAL A 92 -0.56 -13.17 19.48
C VAL A 92 -0.74 -11.66 19.45
N MET A 93 0.34 -10.87 19.48
CA MET A 93 0.25 -9.41 19.37
C MET A 93 -0.34 -8.99 18.02
N TRP A 94 0.01 -9.68 16.93
CA TRP A 94 -0.61 -9.47 15.62
C TRP A 94 -2.11 -9.79 15.62
N LEU A 95 -2.56 -10.86 16.28
CA LEU A 95 -3.98 -11.16 16.44
C LEU A 95 -4.69 -10.09 17.28
N LEU A 96 -4.10 -9.70 18.41
CA LEU A 96 -4.66 -8.69 19.31
C LEU A 96 -4.75 -7.32 18.64
N SER A 97 -3.83 -6.98 17.74
CA SER A 97 -3.88 -5.72 16.96
C SER A 97 -5.14 -5.58 16.10
N LYS A 98 -5.95 -6.63 15.90
CA LYS A 98 -7.29 -6.48 15.30
C LYS A 98 -8.25 -5.67 16.19
N LYS A 99 -8.17 -5.89 17.51
CA LYS A 99 -9.15 -5.39 18.49
C LYS A 99 -8.55 -4.37 19.46
N ARG A 100 -7.25 -4.45 19.70
CA ARG A 100 -6.53 -3.71 20.73
C ARG A 100 -5.42 -2.88 20.10
N ARG A 101 -5.64 -1.58 20.07
CA ARG A 101 -4.74 -0.59 19.47
C ARG A 101 -3.35 -0.56 20.10
N TRP A 102 -3.24 -0.79 21.40
CA TRP A 102 -1.95 -0.85 22.11
C TRP A 102 -1.04 -1.98 21.60
N ALA A 103 -1.60 -3.04 21.01
CA ALA A 103 -0.80 -4.14 20.48
C ALA A 103 0.12 -3.68 19.32
N MET A 104 -0.26 -2.64 18.57
CA MET A 104 0.62 -2.05 17.56
C MET A 104 1.84 -1.37 18.16
N ILE A 105 1.69 -0.73 19.33
CA ILE A 105 2.82 -0.13 20.06
C ILE A 105 3.76 -1.24 20.54
N VAL A 106 3.22 -2.32 21.09
CA VAL A 106 4.02 -3.48 21.52
C VAL A 106 4.76 -4.09 20.33
N LEU A 107 4.11 -4.28 19.18
CA LEU A 107 4.76 -4.76 17.96
C LEU A 107 5.89 -3.84 17.49
N LEU A 108 5.72 -2.52 17.57
CA LEU A 108 6.79 -1.56 17.27
C LEU A 108 7.99 -1.75 18.20
N VAL A 109 7.76 -1.93 19.50
CA VAL A 109 8.83 -2.18 20.47
C VAL A 109 9.53 -3.51 20.18
N LEU A 110 8.77 -4.58 19.95
CA LEU A 110 9.33 -5.90 19.64
C LEU A 110 10.19 -5.88 18.37
N PHE A 111 9.71 -5.27 17.29
CA PHE A 111 10.50 -5.11 16.07
C PHE A 111 11.71 -4.19 16.24
N SER A 112 11.64 -3.20 17.12
CA SER A 112 12.79 -2.33 17.42
C SER A 112 13.89 -3.11 18.14
N LEU A 113 13.51 -3.94 19.11
CA LEU A 113 14.44 -4.86 19.79
C LEU A 113 15.04 -5.86 18.81
N ASP A 114 14.21 -6.48 17.97
CA ASP A 114 14.65 -7.44 16.95
C ASP A 114 15.64 -6.78 15.96
N SER A 115 15.36 -5.54 15.54
CA SER A 115 16.27 -4.74 14.70
C SER A 115 17.61 -4.46 15.38
N ALA A 116 17.61 -4.23 16.69
CA ALA A 116 18.85 -4.06 17.45
C ALA A 116 19.65 -5.37 17.53
N VAL A 117 18.99 -6.53 17.56
CA VAL A 117 19.66 -7.84 17.48
C VAL A 117 20.27 -8.07 16.10
N VAL A 118 19.59 -7.69 15.01
CA VAL A 118 20.17 -7.70 13.65
C VAL A 118 21.43 -6.84 13.59
N LEU A 119 21.34 -5.59 14.06
CA LEU A 119 22.46 -4.66 14.07
C LEU A 119 23.62 -5.17 14.93
N GLY A 120 23.31 -5.69 16.12
CA GLY A 120 24.30 -6.27 17.03
C GLY A 120 25.00 -7.48 16.41
N GLY A 121 24.25 -8.38 15.78
CA GLY A 121 24.78 -9.53 15.05
C GLY A 121 25.71 -9.12 13.89
N MET A 122 25.26 -8.15 13.07
CA MET A 122 26.05 -7.59 11.97
C MET A 122 27.40 -7.03 12.45
N ILE A 123 27.39 -6.25 13.54
CA ILE A 123 28.61 -5.66 14.10
C ILE A 123 29.50 -6.72 14.75
N TYR A 124 28.93 -7.62 15.55
CA TYR A 124 29.67 -8.63 16.31
C TYR A 124 30.34 -9.66 15.40
N LEU A 125 29.63 -10.12 14.36
CA LEU A 125 30.14 -11.09 13.40
C LEU A 125 30.94 -10.45 12.25
N GLY A 126 30.88 -9.12 12.11
CA GLY A 126 31.49 -8.40 10.99
C GLY A 126 30.83 -8.71 9.63
N ASP A 127 29.61 -9.24 9.65
CA ASP A 127 28.92 -9.72 8.46
C ASP A 127 28.00 -8.64 7.85
N PHE A 128 28.55 -7.85 6.95
CA PHE A 128 27.81 -6.79 6.25
C PHE A 128 26.83 -7.32 5.19
N THR A 129 26.75 -8.63 4.94
CA THR A 129 25.70 -9.18 4.06
C THR A 129 24.30 -8.94 4.65
N MET A 130 24.22 -8.81 5.98
CA MET A 130 23.01 -8.48 6.74
C MET A 130 22.53 -7.02 6.57
N LEU A 131 23.26 -6.18 5.82
CA LEU A 131 22.87 -4.78 5.62
C LEU A 131 21.49 -4.65 4.96
N ILE A 132 21.18 -5.55 4.03
CA ILE A 132 19.87 -5.59 3.36
C ILE A 132 18.77 -5.98 4.36
N ASP A 133 19.03 -6.95 5.23
CA ASP A 133 18.11 -7.35 6.30
C ASP A 133 17.83 -6.21 7.27
N LEU A 134 18.87 -5.46 7.66
CA LEU A 134 18.74 -4.29 8.51
C LEU A 134 17.93 -3.17 7.82
N ALA A 135 18.15 -2.94 6.53
CA ALA A 135 17.38 -1.96 5.76
C ALA A 135 15.88 -2.36 5.70
N ILE A 136 15.59 -3.64 5.50
CA ILE A 136 14.23 -4.18 5.51
C ILE A 136 13.57 -4.04 6.88
N HIS A 137 14.31 -4.25 7.97
CA HIS A 137 13.84 -3.93 9.32
C HIS A 137 13.53 -2.44 9.48
N GLY A 138 14.35 -1.55 8.93
CA GLY A 138 14.07 -0.11 8.88
C GLY A 138 12.75 0.22 8.18
N VAL A 139 12.48 -0.40 7.02
CA VAL A 139 11.20 -0.26 6.31
C VAL A 139 10.04 -0.78 7.16
N MET A 140 10.22 -1.91 7.84
CA MET A 140 9.20 -2.46 8.75
C MET A 140 8.89 -1.50 9.91
N LEU A 141 9.91 -0.94 10.55
CA LEU A 141 9.76 0.05 11.61
C LEU A 141 9.03 1.31 11.12
N TYR A 142 9.34 1.80 9.93
CA TYR A 142 8.62 2.91 9.31
C TYR A 142 7.11 2.63 9.21
N TYR A 143 6.72 1.47 8.68
CA TYR A 143 5.30 1.11 8.56
C TYR A 143 4.62 0.90 9.92
N LEU A 144 5.33 0.35 10.92
CA LEU A 144 4.80 0.24 12.28
C LEU A 144 4.59 1.61 12.93
N ILE A 145 5.50 2.57 12.74
CA ILE A 145 5.33 3.95 13.21
C ILE A 145 4.09 4.59 12.56
N LEU A 146 3.91 4.42 11.25
CA LEU A 146 2.68 4.87 10.57
C LEU A 146 1.43 4.17 11.12
N GLY A 147 1.51 2.87 11.39
CA GLY A 147 0.43 2.09 12.00
C GLY A 147 0.06 2.58 13.40
N VAL A 148 1.05 2.92 14.25
CA VAL A 148 0.82 3.47 15.59
C VAL A 148 0.18 4.86 15.52
N LYS A 149 0.69 5.75 14.65
CA LYS A 149 0.09 7.08 14.44
C LYS A 149 -1.36 6.97 13.94
N ALA A 150 -1.59 6.11 12.95
CA ALA A 150 -2.93 5.83 12.43
C ALA A 150 -3.85 5.26 13.51
N SER A 151 -3.35 4.36 14.35
CA SER A 151 -4.09 3.80 15.49
C SER A 151 -4.57 4.89 16.45
N GLY A 152 -3.71 5.84 16.79
CA GLY A 152 -4.05 6.97 17.65
C GLY A 152 -5.11 7.88 17.04
N GLU A 153 -5.02 8.16 15.73
CA GLU A 153 -6.01 8.96 15.04
C GLU A 153 -7.36 8.23 14.94
N LEU A 154 -7.36 6.95 14.55
CA LEU A 154 -8.56 6.11 14.53
C LEU A 154 -9.24 6.03 15.89
N GLN A 155 -8.50 6.20 16.99
CA GLN A 155 -9.10 6.23 18.32
C GLN A 155 -9.92 7.46 18.62
N LYS A 156 -9.61 8.60 18.01
CA LYS A 156 -10.39 9.83 18.18
C LYS A 156 -11.75 9.73 17.49
N HIS A 157 -11.79 9.10 16.31
CA HIS A 157 -13.02 8.92 15.52
C HIS A 157 -13.80 7.67 15.91
N PHE A 158 -13.12 6.67 16.48
CA PHE A 158 -13.74 5.41 16.87
C PHE A 158 -13.28 4.94 18.26
N PRO A 159 -13.77 5.58 19.33
CA PRO A 159 -13.31 5.34 20.70
C PRO A 159 -13.66 3.93 21.23
N GLU A 160 -14.80 3.36 20.83
CA GLU A 160 -15.18 1.98 21.20
C GLU A 160 -14.43 0.90 20.40
N GLY A 161 -13.53 1.31 19.50
CA GLY A 161 -12.83 0.43 18.58
C GLY A 161 -13.59 0.23 17.28
N VAL A 162 -12.86 -0.09 16.22
CA VAL A 162 -13.46 -0.43 14.93
C VAL A 162 -13.26 -1.91 14.69
N SER A 163 -14.33 -2.66 14.47
CA SER A 163 -14.22 -3.89 13.69
C SER A 163 -13.99 -3.47 12.24
N LEU A 164 -12.72 -3.27 11.88
CA LEU A 164 -12.31 -3.03 10.51
C LEU A 164 -12.48 -4.35 9.76
N THR A 165 -13.71 -4.69 9.39
CA THR A 165 -13.98 -5.79 8.47
C THR A 165 -13.34 -5.47 7.13
N VAL A 166 -12.95 -6.51 6.38
CA VAL A 166 -12.35 -6.33 5.05
C VAL A 166 -13.26 -5.47 4.16
N GLU A 167 -14.57 -5.67 4.22
CA GLU A 167 -15.57 -4.85 3.50
C GLU A 167 -15.53 -3.37 3.86
N ARG A 168 -15.41 -3.01 5.15
CA ARG A 168 -15.36 -1.60 5.58
C ARG A 168 -14.02 -0.94 5.22
N LEU A 169 -12.93 -1.70 5.26
CA LEU A 169 -11.63 -1.27 4.75
C LEU A 169 -11.67 -1.03 3.25
N ASP A 170 -12.33 -1.93 2.54
CA ASP A 170 -12.43 -1.86 1.10
C ASP A 170 -13.35 -0.71 0.69
N GLU A 171 -14.41 -0.45 1.45
CA GLU A 171 -15.26 0.72 1.28
C GLU A 171 -14.50 2.03 1.55
N ALA A 172 -13.72 2.11 2.62
CA ALA A 172 -12.87 3.27 2.88
C ALA A 172 -11.84 3.50 1.75
N TYR A 173 -11.27 2.42 1.20
CA TYR A 173 -10.37 2.49 0.05
C TYR A 173 -11.11 2.93 -1.22
N ARG A 174 -12.32 2.44 -1.44
CA ARG A 174 -13.21 2.85 -2.54
C ARG A 174 -13.55 4.33 -2.45
N LEU A 175 -13.86 4.83 -1.26
CA LEU A 175 -14.13 6.25 -1.00
C LEU A 175 -12.88 7.13 -1.18
N GLU A 176 -11.69 6.67 -0.78
CA GLU A 176 -10.44 7.42 -0.93
C GLU A 176 -9.94 7.46 -2.39
N THR A 177 -10.07 6.34 -3.10
CA THR A 177 -9.38 6.13 -4.37
C THR A 177 -10.30 6.07 -5.59
N GLY A 178 -11.61 5.93 -5.39
CA GLY A 178 -12.59 5.66 -6.45
C GLY A 178 -12.42 4.29 -7.10
N THR A 179 -11.57 3.43 -6.55
CA THR A 179 -11.24 2.11 -7.11
C THR A 179 -11.48 1.01 -6.11
N ASP A 180 -11.97 -0.13 -6.59
CA ASP A 180 -12.15 -1.34 -5.82
C ASP A 180 -10.77 -1.97 -5.52
N PRO A 181 -10.45 -2.26 -4.26
CA PRO A 181 -9.14 -2.78 -3.86
C PRO A 181 -8.90 -4.24 -4.23
N VAL A 182 -9.95 -5.00 -4.54
CA VAL A 182 -9.85 -6.42 -4.91
C VAL A 182 -9.64 -6.57 -6.40
N THR A 183 -10.35 -5.78 -7.18
CA THR A 183 -10.38 -5.89 -8.65
C THR A 183 -9.57 -4.82 -9.37
N GLY A 184 -9.21 -3.72 -8.69
CA GLY A 184 -8.58 -2.55 -9.29
C GLY A 184 -9.51 -1.77 -10.23
N ALA A 185 -10.77 -2.19 -10.37
CA ALA A 185 -11.76 -1.55 -11.21
C ALA A 185 -12.31 -0.28 -10.54
N PRO A 186 -12.67 0.77 -11.29
CA PRO A 186 -13.43 1.87 -10.73
C PRO A 186 -14.77 1.35 -10.18
N VAL A 187 -15.16 1.81 -9.00
CA VAL A 187 -16.43 1.43 -8.39
C VAL A 187 -17.51 2.29 -9.05
N ASN A 188 -18.45 1.66 -9.73
CA ASN A 188 -19.50 2.37 -10.48
C ASN A 188 -20.31 3.29 -9.54
N GLY A 189 -20.24 4.60 -9.80
CA GLY A 189 -21.11 5.60 -9.19
C GLY A 189 -20.40 6.70 -8.40
N ILE A 190 -19.52 7.48 -9.04
CA ILE A 190 -19.72 8.93 -8.88
C ILE A 190 -21.13 9.12 -9.44
N ALA A 191 -22.08 9.49 -8.58
CA ALA A 191 -23.46 9.74 -8.97
C ALA A 191 -23.44 10.46 -10.32
N ALA A 192 -24.27 10.01 -11.26
CA ALA A 192 -24.63 10.85 -12.39
C ALA A 192 -25.11 12.16 -11.78
N ALA A 193 -24.24 13.17 -11.74
CA ALA A 193 -24.69 14.52 -11.58
C ALA A 193 -25.59 14.70 -12.79
N GLU A 194 -26.90 14.79 -12.55
CA GLU A 194 -27.82 15.32 -13.54
C GLU A 194 -27.15 16.58 -14.06
N ALA A 195 -26.72 16.54 -15.32
CA ALA A 195 -25.87 17.56 -15.89
C ALA A 195 -26.66 18.86 -15.81
N ALA A 196 -26.20 19.80 -14.98
CA ALA A 196 -26.58 21.18 -15.17
C ALA A 196 -26.24 21.53 -16.63
N PRO A 197 -27.12 22.25 -17.36
CA PRO A 197 -26.85 22.57 -18.76
C PRO A 197 -25.50 23.27 -18.86
N VAL A 198 -24.51 22.57 -19.42
CA VAL A 198 -23.20 23.13 -19.68
C VAL A 198 -23.35 24.04 -20.89
N GLU A 199 -22.91 25.28 -20.71
CA GLU A 199 -22.87 26.27 -21.78
C GLU A 199 -22.09 25.71 -22.96
N LYS A 200 -22.75 25.60 -24.12
CA LYS A 200 -22.12 25.11 -25.34
C LYS A 200 -21.05 26.09 -25.76
N THR A 201 -19.88 25.58 -26.12
CA THR A 201 -18.81 26.42 -26.64
C THR A 201 -19.01 26.70 -28.12
N ASP A 202 -18.68 27.91 -28.56
CA ASP A 202 -18.63 28.30 -29.98
C ASP A 202 -17.39 27.74 -30.70
N LYS A 203 -16.49 27.07 -29.97
CA LYS A 203 -15.30 26.43 -30.56
C LYS A 203 -15.72 25.28 -31.49
N PRO A 204 -15.06 25.10 -32.64
CA PRO A 204 -15.32 23.97 -33.52
C PRO A 204 -14.96 22.65 -32.84
N ASP A 205 -15.68 21.58 -33.20
CA ASP A 205 -15.41 20.24 -32.70
C ASP A 205 -13.99 19.78 -33.07
N SER A 206 -13.35 19.10 -32.13
CA SER A 206 -12.02 18.54 -32.30
C SER A 206 -12.06 17.31 -33.21
N PRO A 207 -11.06 17.13 -34.09
CA PRO A 207 -11.01 15.98 -34.98
C PRO A 207 -10.73 14.68 -34.20
N VAL A 208 -11.24 13.57 -34.72
CA VAL A 208 -10.87 12.24 -34.24
C VAL A 208 -9.42 11.96 -34.68
N ILE A 209 -8.55 11.70 -33.72
CA ILE A 209 -7.13 11.42 -33.95
C ILE A 209 -6.93 9.94 -34.27
N GLU A 210 -7.54 9.06 -33.48
CA GLU A 210 -7.42 7.60 -33.58
C GLU A 210 -8.54 6.89 -32.77
N GLU A 211 -8.71 5.59 -32.98
CA GLU A 211 -9.58 4.73 -32.17
C GLU A 211 -8.88 4.29 -30.87
N ASP A 212 -9.65 4.11 -29.79
CA ASP A 212 -9.15 3.66 -28.50
C ASP A 212 -8.67 2.21 -28.57
N THR A 213 -7.52 1.94 -27.95
CA THR A 213 -6.93 0.60 -27.91
C THR A 213 -7.03 0.02 -26.50
N PRO A 214 -7.09 -1.31 -26.32
CA PRO A 214 -7.10 -1.92 -24.98
C PRO A 214 -5.85 -1.59 -24.15
N LYS A 215 -4.75 -1.17 -24.79
CA LYS A 215 -3.49 -0.83 -24.12
C LYS A 215 -3.58 0.53 -23.45
N GLY A 216 -3.02 0.62 -22.24
CA GLY A 216 -2.87 1.87 -21.49
C GLY A 216 -3.74 1.92 -20.23
N ARG A 217 -3.23 2.63 -19.22
CA ARG A 217 -3.90 2.77 -17.92
C ARG A 217 -4.97 3.85 -18.00
N VAL A 218 -6.21 3.49 -17.65
CA VAL A 218 -7.29 4.46 -17.44
C VAL A 218 -7.05 5.17 -16.11
N VAL A 219 -6.93 6.49 -16.15
CA VAL A 219 -6.70 7.34 -14.97
C VAL A 219 -8.01 7.93 -14.46
N LEU A 220 -8.90 8.34 -15.36
CA LEU A 220 -10.24 8.83 -15.06
C LEU A 220 -11.24 8.23 -16.05
N GLN A 221 -12.47 8.00 -15.58
CA GLN A 221 -13.60 7.59 -16.41
C GLN A 221 -14.90 8.12 -15.80
N ALA A 222 -15.80 8.63 -16.64
CA ALA A 222 -17.14 9.07 -16.25
C ALA A 222 -18.12 8.87 -17.40
N THR A 223 -19.41 8.90 -17.08
CA THR A 223 -20.50 8.99 -18.07
C THR A 223 -21.08 10.39 -18.02
N TYR A 224 -21.18 11.06 -19.17
CA TYR A 224 -21.74 12.39 -19.29
C TYR A 224 -22.57 12.49 -20.57
N ASN A 225 -23.83 12.95 -20.47
CA ASN A 225 -24.79 12.98 -21.59
C ASN A 225 -24.85 11.66 -22.38
N ASN A 226 -25.00 10.54 -21.67
CA ASN A 226 -25.00 9.17 -22.22
C ASN A 226 -23.73 8.75 -22.98
N SER A 227 -22.67 9.57 -22.97
CA SER A 227 -21.38 9.27 -23.58
C SER A 227 -20.39 8.85 -22.51
N VAL A 228 -19.54 7.86 -22.80
CA VAL A 228 -18.48 7.42 -21.88
C VAL A 228 -17.22 8.20 -22.18
N VAL A 229 -16.82 9.04 -21.22
CA VAL A 229 -15.61 9.86 -21.29
C VAL A 229 -14.51 9.21 -20.46
N LYS A 230 -13.35 8.94 -21.06
CA LYS A 230 -12.20 8.30 -20.42
C LYS A 230 -10.95 9.13 -20.64
N VAL A 231 -10.08 9.13 -19.65
CA VAL A 231 -8.71 9.62 -19.78
C VAL A 231 -7.75 8.48 -19.55
N LYS A 232 -6.92 8.18 -20.56
CA LYS A 232 -5.78 7.29 -20.42
C LYS A 232 -4.51 8.13 -20.30
N ALA A 233 -3.73 7.90 -19.25
CA ALA A 233 -2.45 8.58 -19.07
C ALA A 233 -1.39 7.65 -18.48
N SER A 234 -0.13 7.88 -18.84
CA SER A 234 1.01 7.15 -18.28
C SER A 234 1.59 7.90 -17.09
N SER A 235 1.88 7.18 -16.00
CA SER A 235 2.50 7.73 -14.79
C SER A 235 4.02 8.00 -14.94
N PHE A 236 4.59 7.77 -16.13
CA PHE A 236 6.02 7.96 -16.38
C PHE A 236 6.35 9.44 -16.67
N VAL A 237 7.60 9.85 -16.40
CA VAL A 237 8.10 11.24 -16.55
C VAL A 237 7.90 11.83 -17.96
N TRP A 238 7.66 10.97 -18.96
CA TRP A 238 7.40 11.32 -20.36
C TRP A 238 6.05 10.82 -20.88
N GLY A 239 5.07 10.66 -19.99
CA GLY A 239 3.75 10.15 -20.32
C GLY A 239 2.99 10.97 -21.36
N LYS A 240 2.06 10.32 -22.08
CA LYS A 240 1.02 10.99 -22.86
C LYS A 240 -0.31 10.78 -22.17
N ALA A 241 -1.17 11.79 -22.19
CA ALA A 241 -2.56 11.70 -21.79
C ALA A 241 -3.45 11.81 -23.02
N LYS A 242 -4.51 10.99 -23.07
CA LYS A 242 -5.50 10.92 -24.14
C LYS A 242 -6.89 11.14 -23.57
N ILE A 243 -7.67 12.02 -24.21
CA ILE A 243 -9.12 12.18 -23.94
C ILE A 243 -9.86 11.31 -24.96
N ILE A 244 -10.65 10.36 -24.44
CA ILE A 244 -11.39 9.37 -25.22
C ILE A 244 -12.88 9.54 -24.93
N ILE A 245 -13.70 9.65 -25.98
CA ILE A 245 -15.16 9.71 -25.87
C ILE A 245 -15.74 8.64 -26.79
N ASP A 246 -16.54 7.73 -26.22
CA ASP A 246 -17.18 6.61 -26.94
C ASP A 246 -16.22 5.80 -27.81
N GLY A 247 -15.00 5.58 -27.30
CA GLY A 247 -13.98 4.79 -27.97
C GLY A 247 -13.12 5.56 -28.97
N LYS A 248 -13.33 6.88 -29.16
CA LYS A 248 -12.52 7.69 -30.08
C LYS A 248 -11.64 8.69 -29.31
N VAL A 249 -10.39 8.84 -29.74
CA VAL A 249 -9.44 9.79 -29.16
C VAL A 249 -9.57 11.15 -29.84
N TYR A 250 -9.84 12.19 -29.05
CA TYR A 250 -10.01 13.57 -29.55
C TYR A 250 -8.88 14.52 -29.17
N ALA A 251 -8.11 14.18 -28.13
CA ALA A 251 -6.89 14.90 -27.77
C ALA A 251 -5.83 13.95 -27.26
N CYS A 252 -4.57 14.22 -27.60
CA CYS A 252 -3.42 13.42 -27.19
C CYS A 252 -2.21 14.34 -27.03
N GLU A 253 -1.79 14.59 -25.79
CA GLU A 253 -0.59 15.40 -25.53
C GLU A 253 0.32 14.76 -24.50
N LYS A 254 1.59 15.18 -24.50
CA LYS A 254 2.54 14.82 -23.44
C LYS A 254 2.09 15.47 -22.13
N VAL A 255 1.88 14.64 -21.11
CA VAL A 255 1.52 15.00 -19.74
C VAL A 255 2.29 14.09 -18.80
N GLY A 256 3.07 14.69 -17.90
CA GLY A 256 3.95 13.98 -17.00
C GLY A 256 5.05 14.90 -16.47
N GLY A 257 5.72 14.45 -15.41
CA GLY A 257 6.74 15.23 -14.72
C GLY A 257 6.18 16.23 -13.68
N TYR A 258 7.04 17.16 -13.27
CA TYR A 258 6.82 18.08 -12.15
C TYR A 258 6.11 19.39 -12.55
N LYS A 259 5.21 19.34 -13.53
CA LYS A 259 4.49 20.53 -14.04
C LYS A 259 3.02 20.21 -14.27
N SER A 260 2.15 21.10 -13.78
CA SER A 260 0.72 21.05 -14.09
C SER A 260 0.48 21.31 -15.58
N LYS A 261 -0.52 20.64 -16.16
CA LYS A 261 -0.88 20.79 -17.56
C LYS A 261 -2.34 20.41 -17.80
N ASP A 262 -2.98 21.17 -18.66
CA ASP A 262 -4.34 20.93 -19.11
C ASP A 262 -4.33 20.48 -20.57
N ILE A 263 -5.23 19.56 -20.91
CA ILE A 263 -5.57 19.18 -22.29
C ILE A 263 -7.07 19.35 -22.45
N SER A 264 -7.54 19.90 -23.56
CA SER A 264 -8.96 19.92 -23.87
C SER A 264 -9.29 19.35 -25.26
N ALA A 265 -10.53 18.91 -25.41
CA ALA A 265 -11.15 18.50 -26.66
C ALA A 265 -12.60 18.98 -26.68
N VAL A 266 -13.07 19.47 -27.81
CA VAL A 266 -14.47 19.89 -27.99
C VAL A 266 -15.20 18.81 -28.77
N VAL A 267 -16.31 18.30 -28.24
CA VAL A 267 -17.14 17.30 -28.92
C VAL A 267 -18.61 17.66 -28.72
N ASN A 268 -19.36 17.77 -29.83
CA ASN A 268 -20.77 18.17 -29.84
C ASN A 268 -21.01 19.51 -29.11
N GLY A 269 -20.06 20.44 -29.24
CA GLY A 269 -20.12 21.76 -28.56
C GLY A 269 -19.88 21.72 -27.05
N VAL A 270 -19.40 20.61 -26.47
CA VAL A 270 -18.97 20.52 -25.07
C VAL A 270 -17.45 20.41 -25.00
N GLU A 271 -16.79 21.30 -24.25
CA GLU A 271 -15.34 21.24 -24.03
C GLU A 271 -15.01 20.28 -22.87
N TYR A 272 -14.43 19.14 -23.20
CA TYR A 272 -13.91 18.20 -22.22
C TYR A 272 -12.46 18.54 -21.87
N THR A 273 -12.19 18.85 -20.61
CA THR A 273 -10.85 19.24 -20.15
C THR A 273 -10.29 18.24 -19.16
N TYR A 274 -9.13 17.67 -19.47
CA TYR A 274 -8.31 16.93 -18.52
C TYR A 274 -7.29 17.86 -17.89
N LYS A 275 -7.35 18.03 -16.56
CA LYS A 275 -6.35 18.78 -15.80
C LYS A 275 -5.45 17.84 -15.01
N TYR A 276 -4.15 17.98 -15.22
CA TYR A 276 -3.11 17.36 -14.41
C TYR A 276 -2.49 18.45 -13.54
N GLU A 277 -2.73 18.40 -12.23
CA GLU A 277 -2.13 19.32 -11.27
C GLU A 277 -1.01 18.61 -10.51
N TYR A 278 0.20 19.13 -10.64
CA TYR A 278 1.33 18.67 -9.86
C TYR A 278 1.56 19.60 -8.66
N SER A 279 1.66 19.00 -7.47
CA SER A 279 2.23 19.63 -6.29
C SER A 279 3.27 18.71 -5.67
N PHE A 280 4.18 19.27 -4.87
CA PHE A 280 5.27 18.51 -4.27
C PHE A 280 4.79 17.28 -3.48
N SER A 281 3.67 17.40 -2.76
CA SER A 281 3.09 16.33 -1.94
C SER A 281 1.99 15.52 -2.61
N LYS A 282 1.49 15.94 -3.78
CA LYS A 282 0.25 15.39 -4.36
C LYS A 282 0.15 15.67 -5.86
N ILE A 283 -0.33 14.68 -6.61
CA ILE A 283 -0.76 14.81 -7.99
C ILE A 283 -2.28 14.73 -8.00
N SER A 284 -2.95 15.69 -8.61
CA SER A 284 -4.41 15.68 -8.76
C SER A 284 -4.78 15.61 -10.24
N HIS A 285 -5.77 14.80 -10.55
CA HIS A 285 -6.30 14.60 -11.89
C HIS A 285 -7.76 15.01 -11.90
N TYR A 286 -8.16 15.84 -12.84
CA TYR A 286 -9.55 16.26 -13.02
C TYR A 286 -9.98 16.03 -14.46
N LEU A 287 -11.23 15.64 -14.63
CA LEU A 287 -11.91 15.62 -15.92
C LEU A 287 -13.13 16.51 -15.80
N LEU A 288 -13.20 17.50 -16.67
CA LEU A 288 -14.29 18.47 -16.73
C LEU A 288 -15.07 18.33 -18.04
N ALA A 289 -16.35 18.62 -18.00
CA ALA A 289 -17.20 18.92 -19.15
C ALA A 289 -17.68 20.38 -19.01
N GLY A 290 -17.21 21.25 -19.90
CA GLY A 290 -17.22 22.70 -19.72
C GLY A 290 -16.54 23.09 -18.40
N ASN A 291 -17.29 23.75 -17.52
CA ASN A 291 -16.82 24.17 -16.20
C ASN A 291 -17.14 23.17 -15.07
N GLN A 292 -17.84 22.07 -15.38
CA GLN A 292 -18.26 21.09 -14.38
C GLN A 292 -17.21 19.97 -14.27
N THR A 293 -16.74 19.67 -13.05
CA THR A 293 -15.92 18.48 -12.82
C THR A 293 -16.80 17.22 -12.81
N ILE A 294 -16.51 16.28 -13.73
CA ILE A 294 -17.25 15.02 -13.89
C ILE A 294 -16.47 13.81 -13.36
N ALA A 295 -15.15 13.90 -13.22
CA ALA A 295 -14.34 12.92 -12.49
C ALA A 295 -13.11 13.58 -11.85
N ARG A 296 -12.65 13.03 -10.74
CA ARG A 296 -11.44 13.47 -10.04
C ARG A 296 -10.71 12.30 -9.42
N LYS A 297 -9.37 12.36 -9.40
CA LYS A 297 -8.52 11.42 -8.71
C LYS A 297 -7.29 12.12 -8.14
N ASP A 298 -7.03 11.88 -6.86
CA ASP A 298 -5.88 12.42 -6.16
C ASP A 298 -4.88 11.29 -5.83
N GLN A 299 -3.59 11.53 -6.07
CA GLN A 299 -2.49 10.62 -5.77
C GLN A 299 -1.48 11.33 -4.88
N VAL A 300 -1.29 10.87 -3.65
CA VAL A 300 -0.27 11.43 -2.74
C VAL A 300 1.11 10.92 -3.16
N ASN A 301 2.08 11.83 -3.31
CA ASN A 301 3.48 11.44 -3.50
C ASN A 301 3.99 10.89 -2.15
N GLY A 302 4.02 9.57 -2.02
CA GLY A 302 4.68 8.92 -0.90
C GLY A 302 6.19 9.02 -1.09
N PHE A 303 6.85 9.80 -0.26
CA PHE A 303 8.26 9.61 0.07
C PHE A 303 8.37 8.54 1.14
#